data_AF-A0A1B6G710-F1
#
_entry.id   AF-A0A1B6G710-F1
#
_cell.length_a   1.000
_cell.length_b   1.000
_cell.length_c   1.000
_cell.angle_alpha   90.00
_cell.angle_beta   90.00
_cell.angle_gamma   90.00
#
_symmetry.space_group_name_H-M   'P 1'
#
loop_
_entity.id
_entity.type
_entity.pdbx_description
1 polymer ?
#
loop_
_entity_poly.entity_id
_entity_poly.type
_entity_poly.pdbx_seq_one_letter_code
_entity_poly.pdbx_strand_id
1 'polypeptide(L)'
;MIRTLTAVYLLLTGAWDTLADTEIKSLHVKTDIFHRYASTTVSSLMVNSADETEEATFVVIYPDSAFITRFIIEANGNVYKAKMKNKEDIKELVKENATNFTIFVRDSHRISVSTKLEAHAEIKFSMDYEELLPRKLGVYSNVITLNPEQIVEDLNVTVNIEEPSPITNLDVCDFQGFNEVTADIFKPNQIAKIHEKSPYSKTIVW
;
A
#
# COMPACT_ATOMS: atom_id res chain seq x y z
N MET A 1 -22.82 -8.25 24.03
CA MET A 1 -22.52 -7.03 23.27
C MET A 1 -21.24 -7.29 22.49
N ILE A 2 -21.33 -7.44 21.17
CA ILE A 2 -20.17 -7.76 20.32
C ILE A 2 -19.34 -6.48 20.20
N ARG A 3 -18.15 -6.49 20.80
CA ARG A 3 -17.19 -5.40 20.73
C ARG A 3 -16.40 -5.56 19.43
N THR A 4 -16.52 -4.60 18.52
CA THR A 4 -15.66 -4.52 17.34
C THR A 4 -14.41 -3.77 17.79
N LEU A 5 -13.28 -4.47 17.85
CA LEU A 5 -11.97 -3.84 17.95
C LEU A 5 -11.35 -3.92 16.55
N THR A 6 -11.04 -2.78 15.97
CA THR A 6 -10.24 -2.71 14.74
C THR A 6 -8.85 -2.24 15.13
N ALA A 7 -7.82 -3.00 14.75
CA ALA A 7 -6.43 -2.58 14.90
C ALA A 7 -5.86 -2.23 13.53
N VAL A 8 -5.25 -1.05 13.41
CA VAL A 8 -4.51 -0.67 12.20
C VAL A 8 -3.01 -0.67 12.50
N TYR A 9 -2.26 -1.42 11.71
CA TYR A 9 -0.80 -1.51 11.81
C TYR A 9 -0.18 -0.86 10.59
N LEU A 10 0.79 0.03 10.81
CA LEU A 10 1.68 0.49 9.76
C LEU A 10 3.10 -0.04 10.03
N LEU A 11 3.61 -0.88 9.13
CA LEU A 11 4.96 -1.45 9.21
C LEU A 11 5.92 -0.67 8.32
N LEU A 12 7.08 -0.29 8.86
CA LEU A 12 8.19 0.26 8.09
C LEU A 12 9.32 -0.76 8.03
N THR A 13 9.78 -1.10 6.84
CA THR A 13 10.99 -1.93 6.67
C THR A 13 12.16 -1.04 6.27
N GLY A 14 13.38 -1.37 6.68
CA GLY A 14 14.55 -0.56 6.37
C GLY A 14 15.70 -1.43 5.89
N ALA A 15 16.22 -1.12 4.70
CA ALA A 15 17.61 -1.35 4.34
C ALA A 15 18.20 0.04 4.07
N TRP A 16 19.25 0.39 4.80
CA TRP A 16 19.95 1.67 4.62
C TRP A 16 21.20 1.35 3.81
N ASP A 17 21.11 1.49 2.49
CA ASP A 17 22.20 1.92 1.63
C ASP A 17 21.74 2.05 0.16
N THR A 18 22.34 3.05 -0.50
CA THR A 18 22.43 3.33 -1.95
C THR A 18 21.24 3.94 -2.71
N LEU A 19 21.43 5.24 -3.03
CA LEU A 19 20.95 6.00 -4.21
C LEU A 19 19.84 5.31 -5.02
N ALA A 20 18.58 5.61 -4.73
CA ALA A 20 17.51 5.24 -5.64
C ALA A 20 17.70 6.02 -6.95
N ASP A 21 17.76 5.30 -8.08
CA ASP A 21 17.94 5.88 -9.42
C ASP A 21 16.75 6.76 -9.85
N THR A 22 15.60 6.62 -9.19
CA THR A 22 14.38 7.42 -9.41
C THR A 22 13.80 7.93 -8.08
N GLU A 23 13.28 9.16 -8.12
CA GLU A 23 12.70 9.83 -6.96
C GLU A 23 11.20 9.51 -6.85
N ILE A 24 10.73 9.08 -5.67
CA ILE A 24 9.31 8.94 -5.37
C ILE A 24 8.76 10.30 -4.97
N LYS A 25 8.00 10.94 -5.87
CA LYS A 25 7.32 12.22 -5.60
C LYS A 25 6.15 12.07 -4.65
N SER A 26 5.38 10.98 -4.77
CA SER A 26 4.27 10.70 -3.86
C SER A 26 4.08 9.21 -3.62
N LEU A 27 3.62 8.87 -2.41
CA LEU A 27 3.21 7.53 -2.03
C LEU A 27 1.94 7.62 -1.18
N HIS A 28 0.81 7.24 -1.78
CA HIS A 28 -0.49 7.31 -1.14
C HIS A 28 -1.07 5.91 -0.93
N VAL A 29 -1.52 5.64 0.29
CA VAL A 29 -2.28 4.43 0.62
C VAL A 29 -3.64 4.82 1.17
N LYS A 30 -4.70 4.35 0.51
CA LYS A 30 -6.07 4.59 0.95
C LYS A 30 -6.78 3.25 1.12
N THR A 31 -7.26 3.00 2.33
CA THR A 31 -8.09 1.84 2.64
C THR A 31 -9.50 2.30 3.01
N ASP A 32 -10.50 1.74 2.35
CA ASP A 32 -11.91 1.87 2.71
C ASP A 32 -12.41 0.54 3.27
N ILE A 33 -12.72 0.52 4.57
CA ILE A 33 -13.26 -0.63 5.30
C ILE A 33 -14.77 -0.45 5.40
N PHE A 34 -15.53 -1.28 4.69
CA PHE A 34 -16.98 -1.33 4.77
C PHE A 34 -17.41 -2.71 5.27
N HIS A 35 -18.00 -2.77 6.46
CA HIS A 35 -18.51 -4.01 7.06
C HIS A 35 -17.44 -5.14 7.09
N ARG A 36 -16.26 -4.83 7.66
CA ARG A 36 -15.07 -5.70 7.71
C ARG A 36 -14.46 -6.09 6.36
N TYR A 37 -14.96 -5.56 5.24
CA TYR A 37 -14.36 -5.74 3.93
C TYR A 37 -13.50 -4.52 3.63
N ALA A 38 -12.19 -4.72 3.43
CA ALA A 38 -11.25 -3.64 3.17
C ALA A 38 -10.86 -3.63 1.68
N SER A 39 -11.04 -2.48 1.05
CA SER A 39 -10.53 -2.19 -0.29
C SER A 39 -9.40 -1.18 -0.15
N THR A 40 -8.19 -1.57 -0.56
CA THR A 40 -7.00 -0.71 -0.45
C THR A 40 -6.42 -0.38 -1.80
N THR A 41 -6.17 0.91 -2.05
CA THR A 41 -5.41 1.41 -3.19
C THR A 41 -4.06 1.92 -2.72
N VAL A 42 -2.99 1.47 -3.36
CA VAL A 42 -1.63 1.98 -3.23
C VAL A 42 -1.27 2.69 -4.52
N SER A 43 -0.87 3.97 -4.45
CA SER A 43 -0.47 4.77 -5.60
C SER A 43 0.89 5.40 -5.37
N SER A 44 1.77 5.33 -6.37
CA SER A 44 3.10 5.94 -6.30
C SER A 44 3.41 6.68 -7.60
N LEU A 45 3.81 7.95 -7.48
CA LEU A 45 4.36 8.76 -8.57
C LEU A 45 5.87 8.79 -8.42
N MET A 46 6.57 8.39 -9.47
CA MET A 46 8.03 8.40 -9.55
C MET A 46 8.49 9.26 -10.72
N VAL A 47 9.62 9.94 -10.53
CA VAL A 47 10.26 10.74 -11.59
C VAL A 47 11.72 10.34 -11.72
N ASN A 48 12.19 10.37 -12.97
CA ASN A 48 13.62 10.33 -13.26
C ASN A 48 14.11 11.75 -13.48
N SER A 49 14.89 12.30 -12.55
CA SER A 49 15.49 13.63 -12.65
C SER A 49 16.87 13.62 -13.34
N ALA A 50 17.40 12.45 -13.70
CA ALA A 50 18.69 12.28 -14.35
C ALA A 50 18.60 12.52 -15.88
N ASP A 51 19.75 12.74 -16.49
CA ASP A 51 19.91 12.89 -17.94
C ASP A 51 19.99 11.55 -18.68
N GLU A 52 19.99 10.43 -17.94
CA GLU A 52 20.06 9.07 -18.48
C GLU A 52 18.81 8.26 -18.11
N THR A 53 18.58 7.17 -18.84
CA THR A 53 17.46 6.26 -18.58
C THR A 53 17.73 5.45 -17.31
N GLU A 54 16.82 5.52 -16.34
CA GLU A 54 16.94 4.86 -15.04
C GLU A 54 15.90 3.78 -14.83
N GLU A 55 16.02 2.99 -13.76
CA GLU A 55 15.02 2.00 -13.38
C GLU A 55 14.06 2.56 -12.31
N ALA A 56 12.77 2.53 -12.60
CA ALA A 56 11.70 2.81 -11.65
C ALA A 56 11.14 1.49 -11.11
N THR A 57 11.20 1.28 -9.78
CA THR A 57 10.76 0.05 -9.13
C THR A 57 9.66 0.31 -8.11
N PHE A 58 8.47 -0.23 -8.37
CA PHE A 58 7.31 -0.19 -7.49
C PHE A 58 7.17 -1.49 -6.70
N VAL A 59 7.21 -1.39 -5.36
CA VAL A 59 7.10 -2.53 -4.45
C VAL A 59 5.89 -2.37 -3.55
N VAL A 60 5.06 -3.41 -3.45
CA VAL A 60 3.98 -3.48 -2.46
C VAL A 60 4.00 -4.82 -1.76
N ILE A 61 4.00 -4.78 -0.42
CA ILE A 61 3.74 -5.91 0.46
C ILE A 61 2.30 -5.75 0.94
N TYR A 62 1.48 -6.78 0.73
CA TYR A 62 0.06 -6.77 1.05
C TYR A 62 -0.31 -7.98 1.91
N PRO A 63 -1.45 -7.96 2.64
CA PRO A 63 -1.83 -9.06 3.52
C PRO A 63 -1.97 -10.41 2.80
N ASP A 64 -1.71 -11.50 3.52
CA ASP A 64 -1.82 -12.85 2.97
C ASP A 64 -3.25 -13.28 2.64
N SER A 65 -4.22 -12.72 3.36
CA SER A 65 -5.64 -12.85 3.10
C SER A 65 -6.14 -12.02 1.90
N ALA A 66 -5.33 -11.11 1.36
CA ALA A 66 -5.76 -10.19 0.34
C ALA A 66 -5.51 -10.71 -1.08
N PHE A 67 -6.37 -10.30 -2.01
CA PHE A 67 -6.21 -10.54 -3.44
C PHE A 67 -6.16 -9.23 -4.20
N ILE A 68 -5.30 -9.16 -5.22
CA ILE A 68 -5.19 -7.97 -6.08
C ILE A 68 -6.36 -7.96 -7.05
N THR A 69 -7.01 -6.81 -7.22
CA THR A 69 -8.15 -6.64 -8.14
C THR A 69 -7.83 -5.77 -9.35
N ARG A 70 -6.83 -4.88 -9.22
CA ARG A 70 -6.45 -3.95 -10.28
C ARG A 70 -4.98 -3.57 -10.19
N PHE A 71 -4.34 -3.45 -11.35
CA PHE A 71 -3.03 -2.83 -11.48
C PHE A 71 -3.04 -1.87 -12.67
N ILE A 72 -2.55 -0.65 -12.47
CA ILE A 72 -2.48 0.41 -13.48
C ILE A 72 -1.06 0.99 -13.49
N ILE A 73 -0.51 1.17 -14.68
CA ILE A 73 0.69 1.96 -14.96
C ILE A 73 0.27 3.12 -15.85
N GLU A 74 0.59 4.35 -15.46
CA GLU A 74 0.43 5.54 -16.28
C GLU A 74 1.84 6.08 -16.61
N ALA A 75 2.24 6.06 -17.87
CA ALA A 75 3.57 6.49 -18.32
C ALA A 75 3.49 7.15 -19.69
N ASN A 76 4.16 8.29 -19.88
CA ASN A 76 4.19 9.04 -21.16
C ASN A 76 2.79 9.29 -21.75
N GLY A 77 1.80 9.58 -20.90
CA GLY A 77 0.40 9.79 -21.31
C GLY A 77 -0.38 8.52 -21.69
N ASN A 78 0.24 7.35 -21.63
CA ASN A 78 -0.42 6.06 -21.87
C ASN A 78 -0.83 5.40 -20.56
N VAL A 79 -1.96 4.69 -20.58
CA VAL A 79 -2.50 3.96 -19.43
C VAL A 79 -2.53 2.47 -19.74
N TYR A 80 -1.75 1.69 -19.00
CA TYR A 80 -1.70 0.24 -19.08
C TYR A 80 -2.43 -0.35 -17.88
N LYS A 81 -3.51 -1.10 -18.11
CA LYS A 81 -4.40 -1.61 -17.05
C LYS A 81 -4.53 -3.12 -17.11
N ALA A 82 -4.19 -3.79 -16.02
CA ALA A 82 -4.46 -5.21 -15.80
C ALA A 82 -5.66 -5.36 -14.86
N LYS A 83 -6.65 -6.15 -15.26
CA LYS A 83 -7.71 -6.63 -14.37
C LYS A 83 -7.30 -8.02 -13.88
N MET A 84 -6.94 -8.09 -12.60
CA MET A 84 -6.29 -9.25 -12.00
C MET A 84 -7.35 -10.29 -11.62
N LYS A 85 -7.34 -11.43 -12.30
CA LYS A 85 -7.93 -12.70 -11.86
C LYS A 85 -6.89 -13.55 -11.13
N ASN A 86 -5.62 -13.46 -11.54
CA ASN A 86 -4.47 -14.08 -10.89
C ASN A 86 -3.23 -13.20 -11.06
N LYS A 87 -2.09 -13.61 -10.48
CA LYS A 87 -0.83 -12.84 -10.55
C LYS A 87 -0.19 -12.87 -11.93
N GLU A 88 -0.49 -13.90 -12.72
CA GLU A 88 0.00 -14.09 -14.07
C GLU A 88 -0.55 -13.02 -15.03
N ASP A 89 -1.71 -12.44 -14.75
CA ASP A 89 -2.30 -11.36 -15.55
C ASP A 89 -1.41 -10.09 -15.59
N ILE A 90 -0.64 -9.80 -14.53
CA ILE A 90 0.40 -8.75 -14.58
C ILE A 90 1.45 -9.10 -15.64
N LYS A 91 1.84 -10.37 -15.76
CA LYS A 91 2.83 -10.81 -16.74
C LYS A 91 2.28 -10.73 -18.17
N GLU A 92 0.98 -10.92 -18.36
CA GLU A 92 0.31 -10.78 -19.66
C GLU A 92 0.27 -9.32 -20.12
N LEU A 93 -0.07 -8.37 -19.22
CA LEU A 93 0.01 -6.93 -19.50
C LEU A 93 1.37 -6.53 -20.08
N VAL A 94 2.44 -7.13 -19.57
CA VAL A 94 3.82 -6.84 -19.99
C VAL A 94 4.14 -7.43 -21.35
N LYS A 95 3.74 -8.68 -21.58
CA LYS A 95 3.99 -9.37 -22.86
C LYS A 95 3.29 -8.66 -24.02
N GLU A 96 2.09 -8.16 -23.81
CA GLU A 96 1.28 -7.52 -24.85
C GLU A 96 1.74 -6.09 -25.18
N ASN A 97 2.39 -5.39 -24.25
CA ASN A 97 2.79 -3.98 -24.40
C ASN A 97 4.32 -3.81 -24.52
N ALA A 98 5.04 -4.87 -24.87
CA ALA A 98 6.50 -4.94 -24.85
C ALA A 98 7.17 -4.05 -25.91
N THR A 99 7.62 -2.87 -25.49
CA THR A 99 8.90 -2.30 -25.97
C THR A 99 9.73 -1.63 -24.86
N ASN A 100 9.18 -1.27 -23.68
CA ASN A 100 9.93 -0.53 -22.64
C ASN A 100 9.87 -1.07 -21.17
N PHE A 101 9.15 -2.14 -20.84
CA PHE A 101 8.87 -2.53 -19.43
C PHE A 101 9.36 -3.95 -19.05
N THR A 102 9.99 -4.13 -17.88
CA THR A 102 10.45 -5.45 -17.35
C THR A 102 9.93 -5.70 -15.93
N ILE A 103 8.84 -6.45 -15.79
CA ILE A 103 8.22 -6.69 -14.47
C ILE A 103 8.73 -7.97 -13.80
N PHE A 104 9.23 -7.86 -12.57
CA PHE A 104 9.69 -8.97 -11.73
C PHE A 104 8.74 -9.28 -10.57
N VAL A 105 7.79 -10.21 -10.75
CA VAL A 105 6.94 -10.67 -9.64
C VAL A 105 7.70 -11.70 -8.78
N ARG A 106 8.01 -11.35 -7.52
CA ARG A 106 8.98 -12.10 -6.69
C ARG A 106 8.37 -13.12 -5.70
N ASP A 107 7.15 -12.92 -5.17
CA ASP A 107 6.60 -13.83 -4.12
C ASP A 107 5.05 -13.77 -3.93
N SER A 108 4.53 -14.63 -3.03
CA SER A 108 3.13 -14.87 -2.63
C SER A 108 2.38 -13.65 -2.07
N HIS A 109 3.05 -12.69 -1.42
CA HIS A 109 2.40 -11.47 -0.86
C HIS A 109 3.22 -10.19 -1.04
N ARG A 110 4.19 -10.24 -1.96
CA ARG A 110 5.02 -9.10 -2.37
C ARG A 110 4.99 -8.99 -3.89
N ILE A 111 4.52 -7.86 -4.38
CA ILE A 111 4.64 -7.48 -5.79
C ILE A 111 5.81 -6.52 -5.93
N SER A 112 6.61 -6.74 -6.95
CA SER A 112 7.65 -5.82 -7.40
C SER A 112 7.46 -5.63 -8.90
N VAL A 113 7.45 -4.38 -9.35
CA VAL A 113 7.25 -4.00 -10.73
C VAL A 113 8.32 -3.00 -11.09
N SER A 114 9.21 -3.38 -12.01
CA SER A 114 10.30 -2.53 -12.45
C SER A 114 10.11 -2.13 -13.91
N THR A 115 10.62 -0.97 -14.28
CA THR A 115 10.66 -0.54 -15.67
C THR A 115 11.73 0.50 -15.89
N LYS A 116 12.22 0.57 -17.13
CA LYS A 116 13.02 1.70 -17.57
C LYS A 116 12.16 2.95 -17.65
N LEU A 117 12.69 4.05 -17.13
CA LEU A 117 12.11 5.38 -17.15
C LEU A 117 13.10 6.32 -17.83
N GLU A 118 12.70 6.89 -18.95
CA GLU A 118 13.55 7.81 -19.71
C GLU A 118 13.95 9.03 -18.88
N ALA A 119 15.06 9.68 -19.28
CA ALA A 119 15.52 10.92 -18.68
C ALA A 119 14.38 11.94 -18.61
N HIS A 120 14.24 12.61 -17.46
CA HIS A 120 13.22 13.64 -17.21
C HIS A 120 11.76 13.17 -17.35
N ALA A 121 11.50 11.87 -17.34
CA ALA A 121 10.16 11.31 -17.44
C ALA A 121 9.54 10.99 -16.07
N GLU A 122 8.21 10.82 -16.07
CA GLU A 122 7.43 10.41 -14.90
C GLU A 122 6.63 9.15 -15.17
N ILE A 123 6.35 8.41 -14.11
CA ILE A 123 5.53 7.21 -14.12
C ILE A 123 4.71 7.11 -12.85
N LYS A 124 3.46 6.67 -13.00
CA LYS A 124 2.57 6.43 -11.87
C LYS A 124 2.13 4.97 -11.85
N PHE A 125 2.35 4.34 -10.72
CA PHE A 125 1.84 3.00 -10.42
C PHE A 125 0.61 3.10 -9.53
N SER A 126 -0.38 2.27 -9.76
CA SER A 126 -1.54 2.13 -8.86
C SER A 126 -1.98 0.67 -8.77
N MET A 127 -2.07 0.15 -7.56
CA MET A 127 -2.50 -1.22 -7.29
C MET A 127 -3.64 -1.22 -6.29
N ASP A 128 -4.68 -1.98 -6.60
CA ASP A 128 -5.77 -2.25 -5.66
C ASP A 128 -5.71 -3.70 -5.19
N TYR A 129 -5.93 -3.89 -3.89
CA TYR A 129 -6.17 -5.19 -3.30
C TYR A 129 -7.34 -5.13 -2.32
N GLU A 130 -7.99 -6.27 -2.14
CA GLU A 130 -9.15 -6.40 -1.29
C GLU A 130 -8.98 -7.57 -0.32
N GLU A 131 -9.49 -7.40 0.90
CA GLU A 131 -9.48 -8.43 1.93
C GLU A 131 -10.75 -8.41 2.76
N LEU A 132 -11.17 -9.59 3.22
CA LEU A 132 -12.03 -9.69 4.39
C LEU A 132 -11.13 -9.67 5.63
N LEU A 133 -11.29 -8.67 6.50
CA LEU A 133 -10.39 -8.47 7.64
C LEU A 133 -10.33 -9.72 8.52
N PRO A 134 -9.13 -10.26 8.80
CA PRO A 134 -8.98 -11.42 9.65
C PRO A 134 -9.39 -11.08 11.09
N ARG A 135 -10.10 -12.02 11.73
CA ARG A 135 -10.52 -11.89 13.13
C ARG A 135 -9.75 -12.85 14.02
N LYS A 136 -8.98 -12.32 14.98
CA LYS A 136 -8.28 -13.11 16.01
C LYS A 136 -8.60 -12.55 17.38
N LEU A 137 -8.94 -13.43 18.33
CA LEU A 137 -9.30 -13.06 19.71
C LEU A 137 -10.38 -11.97 19.82
N GLY A 138 -11.30 -11.94 18.85
CA GLY A 138 -12.40 -10.96 18.82
C GLY A 138 -12.10 -9.66 18.07
N VAL A 139 -10.84 -9.46 17.65
CA VAL A 139 -10.31 -8.24 17.01
C VAL A 139 -10.19 -8.43 15.51
N TYR A 140 -10.64 -7.46 14.72
CA TYR A 140 -10.37 -7.36 13.30
C TYR A 140 -9.10 -6.54 13.09
N SER A 141 -8.18 -6.99 12.24
CA SER A 141 -6.92 -6.28 12.01
C SER A 141 -6.79 -5.90 10.55
N ASN A 142 -6.50 -4.62 10.29
CA ASN A 142 -6.02 -4.15 9.00
C ASN A 142 -4.53 -3.84 9.10
N VAL A 143 -3.73 -4.36 8.18
CA VAL A 143 -2.27 -4.23 8.20
C VAL A 143 -1.83 -3.58 6.90
N ILE A 144 -1.18 -2.43 7.02
CA ILE A 144 -0.59 -1.67 5.93
C ILE A 144 0.93 -1.76 6.10
N THR A 145 1.64 -2.11 5.03
CA THR A 145 3.11 -2.15 5.04
C THR A 145 3.65 -1.12 4.06
N LEU A 146 4.53 -0.24 4.53
CA LEU A 146 5.22 0.75 3.72
C LEU A 146 6.73 0.51 3.76
N ASN A 147 7.36 0.53 2.59
CA ASN A 147 8.81 0.44 2.47
C ASN A 147 9.24 1.21 1.20
N PRO A 148 9.23 2.54 1.23
CA PRO A 148 9.66 3.33 0.07
C PRO A 148 11.17 3.25 -0.20
N GLU A 149 11.98 2.78 0.76
CA GLU A 149 13.46 2.74 0.69
C GLU A 149 14.13 4.12 0.45
N GLN A 150 13.35 5.19 0.44
CA GLN A 150 13.76 6.59 0.34
C GLN A 150 12.80 7.50 1.14
N ILE A 151 13.20 8.75 1.37
CA ILE A 151 12.31 9.77 1.96
C ILE A 151 11.32 10.22 0.88
N VAL A 152 10.03 10.22 1.21
CA VAL A 152 8.95 10.69 0.33
C VAL A 152 8.31 11.91 0.97
N GLU A 153 8.33 13.05 0.29
CA GLU A 153 7.76 14.30 0.81
C GLU A 153 6.23 14.24 0.91
N ASP A 154 5.56 13.70 -0.10
CA ASP A 154 4.11 13.50 -0.14
C ASP A 154 3.75 12.03 0.14
N LEU A 155 3.89 11.64 1.40
CA LEU A 155 3.46 10.34 1.91
C LEU A 155 2.15 10.51 2.69
N ASN A 156 1.09 9.83 2.25
CA ASN A 156 -0.22 9.88 2.90
C ASN A 156 -0.77 8.47 3.12
N VAL A 157 -1.24 8.20 4.34
CA VAL A 157 -2.02 7.00 4.62
C VAL A 157 -3.37 7.40 5.17
N THR A 158 -4.44 6.89 4.57
CA THR A 158 -5.81 7.14 5.01
C THR A 158 -6.56 5.82 5.15
N VAL A 159 -7.19 5.62 6.30
CA VAL A 159 -8.10 4.49 6.55
C VAL A 159 -9.47 5.01 6.91
N ASN A 160 -10.46 4.73 6.06
CA ASN A 160 -11.87 5.00 6.33
C ASN A 160 -12.53 3.72 6.85
N ILE A 161 -13.31 3.83 7.90
CA ILE A 161 -14.02 2.71 8.52
C ILE A 161 -15.49 3.04 8.58
N GLU A 162 -16.33 2.11 8.11
CA GLU A 162 -17.78 2.13 8.25
C GLU A 162 -18.30 0.74 8.64
N GLU A 163 -18.99 0.68 9.78
CA GLU A 163 -19.50 -0.54 10.39
C GLU A 163 -21.01 -0.46 10.64
N PRO A 164 -21.76 -1.58 10.54
CA PRO A 164 -23.20 -1.56 10.78
C PRO A 164 -23.56 -1.43 12.27
N SER A 165 -22.57 -1.62 13.15
CA SER A 165 -22.69 -1.48 14.61
C SER A 165 -21.75 -0.39 15.09
N PRO A 166 -22.03 0.28 16.23
CA PRO A 166 -21.14 1.29 16.75
C PRO A 166 -19.72 0.75 16.97
N ILE A 167 -18.72 1.51 16.52
CA ILE A 167 -17.31 1.19 16.71
C ILE A 167 -16.97 1.50 18.17
N THR A 168 -16.98 0.46 19.00
CA THR A 168 -16.77 0.61 20.44
C THR A 168 -15.31 0.82 20.82
N ASN A 169 -14.38 0.19 20.08
CA ASN A 169 -12.94 0.30 20.33
C ASN A 169 -12.21 0.40 18.98
N LEU A 170 -11.21 1.26 18.89
CA LEU A 170 -10.34 1.42 17.74
C LEU A 170 -8.94 1.69 18.25
N ASP A 171 -8.01 0.77 17.95
CA ASP A 171 -6.62 0.91 18.32
C ASP A 171 -5.80 1.17 17.06
N VAL A 172 -4.92 2.16 17.14
CA VAL A 172 -3.97 2.48 16.07
C VAL A 172 -2.58 2.25 16.64
N CYS A 173 -1.95 1.18 16.18
CA CYS A 173 -0.64 0.78 16.66
C CYS A 173 0.44 1.72 16.11
N ASP A 174 1.48 1.93 16.92
CA ASP A 174 2.67 2.67 16.48
C ASP A 174 3.38 1.93 15.33
N PHE A 175 4.27 2.64 14.64
CA PHE A 175 5.07 2.04 13.58
C PHE A 175 5.93 0.91 14.13
N GLN A 176 5.79 -0.28 13.55
CA GLN A 176 6.65 -1.39 13.93
C GLN A 176 7.74 -1.54 12.88
N GLY A 177 9.00 -1.39 13.31
CA GLY A 177 10.15 -1.76 12.48
C GLY A 177 10.22 -3.27 12.33
N PHE A 178 10.72 -3.77 11.19
CA PHE A 178 10.84 -5.20 10.89
C PHE A 178 11.64 -6.02 11.95
N ASN A 179 12.43 -5.35 12.79
CA ASN A 179 13.26 -5.95 13.85
C ASN A 179 12.64 -5.89 15.26
N GLU A 180 11.49 -5.27 15.46
CA GLU A 180 10.84 -5.21 16.77
C GLU A 180 9.91 -6.42 16.97
N VAL A 181 10.52 -7.55 17.33
CA VAL A 181 9.80 -8.62 18.01
C VAL A 181 9.86 -8.32 19.51
N THR A 182 8.68 -8.27 20.14
CA THR A 182 8.38 -8.41 21.57
C THR A 182 7.95 -7.17 22.37
N ALA A 183 6.84 -7.36 23.09
CA ALA A 183 6.29 -6.63 24.25
C ALA A 183 5.32 -5.45 24.04
N ASP A 184 5.51 -4.51 23.11
CA ASP A 184 4.80 -3.21 23.13
C ASP A 184 3.84 -2.92 21.94
N ILE A 185 3.10 -3.95 21.48
CA ILE A 185 2.17 -3.85 20.33
C ILE A 185 1.03 -2.82 20.55
N PHE A 186 0.76 -2.43 21.79
CA PHE A 186 -0.35 -1.55 22.17
C PHE A 186 0.05 -0.09 22.46
N LYS A 187 1.26 0.34 22.10
CA LYS A 187 1.58 1.77 22.20
C LYS A 187 0.71 2.55 21.20
N PRO A 188 -0.08 3.53 21.67
CA PRO A 188 -0.92 4.32 20.78
C PRO A 188 -0.03 5.17 19.87
N ASN A 189 -0.32 5.11 18.57
CA ASN A 189 0.37 5.90 17.55
C ASN A 189 0.26 7.41 17.87
N GLN A 190 1.38 8.12 17.93
CA GLN A 190 1.43 9.54 18.31
C GLN A 190 1.18 10.50 17.15
N ILE A 191 1.23 10.02 15.90
CA ILE A 191 1.10 10.88 14.71
C ILE A 191 -0.22 10.68 13.96
N ALA A 192 -0.83 9.49 14.09
CA ALA A 192 -2.12 9.18 13.51
C ALA A 192 -3.21 10.07 14.10
N LYS A 193 -4.00 10.70 13.23
CA LYS A 193 -5.17 11.49 13.63
C LYS A 193 -6.44 10.70 13.36
N ILE A 194 -7.20 10.46 14.43
CA ILE A 194 -8.50 9.79 14.35
C ILE A 194 -9.60 10.85 14.33
N HIS A 195 -10.38 10.85 13.26
CA HIS A 195 -11.55 11.70 13.07
C HIS A 195 -12.81 10.84 13.18
N GLU A 196 -13.61 11.07 14.22
CA GLU A 196 -14.93 10.45 14.34
C GLU A 196 -15.97 11.24 13.53
N LYS A 197 -16.59 10.59 12.55
CA LYS A 197 -17.69 11.16 11.76
C LYS A 197 -19.05 10.83 12.37
N SER A 198 -19.17 9.61 12.89
CA SER A 198 -20.35 9.11 13.61
C SER A 198 -19.93 7.92 14.49
N PRO A 199 -20.82 7.41 15.38
CA PRO A 199 -20.53 6.18 16.12
C PRO A 199 -20.20 4.97 15.22
N TYR A 200 -20.58 5.02 13.95
CA TYR A 200 -20.41 3.95 12.96
C TYR A 200 -19.28 4.20 11.98
N SER A 201 -18.73 5.42 11.95
CA SER A 201 -17.77 5.85 10.94
C SER A 201 -16.61 6.66 11.53
N LYS A 202 -15.39 6.24 11.22
CA LYS A 202 -14.15 6.89 11.63
C LYS A 202 -13.19 6.97 10.45
N THR A 203 -12.36 8.01 10.42
CA THR A 203 -11.26 8.15 9.47
C THR A 203 -9.96 8.30 10.24
N ILE A 204 -8.93 7.58 9.83
CA ILE A 204 -7.57 7.67 10.40
C ILE A 204 -6.67 8.21 9.30
N VAL A 205 -5.86 9.21 9.61
CA VAL A 205 -4.89 9.81 8.68
C VAL A 205 -3.52 9.88 9.34
N TRP A 206 -2.49 9.50 8.59
CA TRP A 206 -1.09 9.75 8.91
C TRP A 206 -0.55 10.81 7.95
#